data_AF-A0A453GLI4-F1
#
_entry.id   AF-A0A453GLI4-F1
#
_cell.length_a   1.000
_cell.length_b   1.000
_cell.length_c   1.000
_cell.angle_alpha   90.00
_cell.angle_beta   90.00
_cell.angle_gamma   90.00
#
_symmetry.space_group_name_H-M   'P 1'
#
loop_
_entity.id
_entity.type
_entity.pdbx_description
1 polymer ?
#
loop_
_entity_poly.entity_id
_entity_poly.type
_entity_poly.pdbx_seq_one_letter_code
_entity_poly.pdbx_strand_id
1 'polypeptide(L)'
;RISFDLLCPHPLHMMLTWILLGQVPFFLEDPDYKGLELDLIVLCEKHGKPSERLVAFEGTMTGRRFLACAEPEGQNCGFVQWVDEQWPPTMENALLKLWSMVEESKSARVNDNLQSALTIHHLAEEKNKLDADYDKLVKDVHQLVDFQQDRVVDFSYLQSAVTYQHQCRAELVAG
;
A
#
# COMPACT_ATOMS: atom_id res chain seq x y z
N ARG A 1 14.48 4.83 -7.04
CA ARG A 1 14.27 6.25 -6.67
C ARG A 1 13.37 6.23 -5.45
N ILE A 2 13.88 6.66 -4.30
CA ILE A 2 13.11 6.72 -3.06
C ILE A 2 12.16 7.91 -3.22
N SER A 3 10.85 7.64 -3.21
CA SER A 3 9.81 8.65 -3.34
C SER A 3 9.91 9.60 -2.16
N PHE A 4 9.88 10.90 -2.42
CA PHE A 4 9.98 11.97 -1.42
C PHE A 4 8.71 12.11 -0.55
N ASP A 5 7.88 11.06 -0.46
CA ASP A 5 6.53 11.10 0.11
C ASP A 5 6.48 10.77 1.62
N LEU A 6 7.64 10.62 2.28
CA LEU A 6 7.72 10.20 3.69
C LEU A 6 8.01 11.34 4.68
N LEU A 7 8.02 12.59 4.25
CA LEU A 7 8.14 13.76 5.11
C LEU A 7 6.94 14.66 4.86
N CYS A 8 5.90 14.54 5.70
CA CYS A 8 4.70 15.38 5.66
C CYS A 8 5.10 16.85 5.82
N PRO A 9 5.06 17.66 4.77
CA PRO A 9 5.34 19.07 4.92
C PRO A 9 4.05 19.76 5.38
N HIS A 10 4.15 20.53 6.45
CA HIS A 10 3.10 21.43 6.96
C HIS A 10 2.41 22.21 5.80
N PRO A 11 1.13 22.62 5.86
CA PRO A 11 0.43 23.29 4.75
C PRO A 11 1.16 24.54 4.22
N LEU A 12 1.94 25.20 5.08
CA LEU A 12 2.79 26.35 4.73
C LEU A 12 4.00 25.98 3.86
N HIS A 13 4.50 24.75 3.97
CA HIS A 13 5.62 24.25 3.17
C HIS A 13 5.17 23.82 1.77
N MET A 14 3.91 23.35 1.61
CA MET A 14 3.35 23.12 0.27
C MET A 14 3.35 24.42 -0.55
N MET A 15 2.86 25.54 0.01
CA MET A 15 2.88 26.85 -0.67
C MET A 15 4.25 27.28 -1.19
N LEU A 16 5.33 27.02 -0.44
CA LEU A 16 6.69 27.41 -0.81
C LEU A 16 7.28 26.53 -1.91
N THR A 17 6.93 25.24 -1.96
CA THR A 17 7.37 24.37 -3.06
C THR A 17 6.76 24.76 -4.41
N TRP A 18 5.53 25.27 -4.47
CA TRP A 18 4.89 25.68 -5.73
C TRP A 18 5.56 26.89 -6.38
N ILE A 19 5.82 27.94 -5.58
CA ILE A 19 6.45 29.19 -6.06
C ILE A 19 7.87 28.90 -6.57
N LEU A 20 8.58 27.95 -5.95
CA LEU A 20 9.94 27.60 -6.32
C LEU A 20 10.03 26.60 -7.49
N LEU A 21 8.98 25.80 -7.73
CA LEU A 21 8.96 24.78 -8.80
C LEU A 21 8.21 25.22 -10.06
N GLY A 22 7.52 26.37 -10.04
CA GLY A 22 6.80 26.89 -11.20
C GLY A 22 5.65 25.97 -11.65
N GLN A 23 4.99 25.31 -10.71
CA GLN A 23 3.88 24.40 -10.98
C GLN A 23 2.54 25.10 -10.74
N VAL A 24 1.56 24.79 -11.60
CA VAL A 24 0.18 25.26 -11.45
C VAL A 24 -0.45 24.54 -10.24
N PRO A 25 -1.13 25.25 -9.30
CA PRO A 25 -1.77 24.64 -8.13
C PRO A 25 -2.70 23.49 -8.50
N PHE A 26 -2.90 22.55 -7.57
CA PHE A 26 -3.90 21.51 -7.77
C PHE A 26 -5.29 22.14 -7.90
N PHE A 27 -6.07 21.68 -8.88
CA PHE A 27 -7.33 22.32 -9.26
C PHE A 27 -8.45 21.29 -9.45
N LEU A 28 -9.68 21.80 -9.44
CA LEU A 28 -10.88 21.05 -9.80
C LEU A 28 -11.56 21.72 -11.00
N GLU A 29 -12.18 20.92 -11.86
CA GLU A 29 -13.02 21.43 -12.94
C GLU A 29 -14.35 21.92 -12.36
N ASP A 30 -14.67 23.19 -12.59
CA ASP A 30 -15.96 23.78 -12.25
C ASP A 30 -16.80 23.92 -13.52
N PRO A 31 -17.99 23.29 -13.62
CA PRO A 31 -18.86 23.41 -14.80
C PRO A 31 -19.20 24.86 -15.15
N ASP A 32 -19.34 25.73 -14.14
CA ASP A 32 -19.70 27.14 -14.28
C ASP A 32 -18.47 28.04 -14.49
N TYR A 33 -17.26 27.51 -14.27
CA TYR A 33 -16.00 28.24 -14.43
C TYR A 33 -14.89 27.37 -15.04
N LYS A 34 -14.95 27.19 -16.36
CA LYS A 34 -13.99 26.40 -17.15
C LYS A 34 -13.75 26.96 -18.55
N GLY A 35 -12.76 26.42 -19.24
CA GLY A 35 -12.41 26.76 -20.62
C GLY A 35 -11.45 27.94 -20.71
N LEU A 36 -11.20 28.41 -21.94
CA LEU A 36 -10.26 29.49 -22.20
C LEU A 36 -10.86 30.86 -21.87
N GLU A 37 -10.06 31.74 -21.27
CA GLU A 37 -10.36 33.15 -21.04
C GLU A 37 -10.20 33.94 -22.34
N LEU A 38 -11.29 34.05 -23.09
CA LEU A 38 -11.32 34.72 -24.39
C LEU A 38 -11.80 36.18 -24.30
N ASP A 39 -12.49 36.56 -23.22
CA ASP A 39 -13.12 37.88 -23.08
C ASP A 39 -12.10 38.98 -22.76
N LEU A 40 -11.10 38.64 -21.94
CA LEU A 40 -10.03 39.57 -21.51
C LEU A 40 -8.67 39.28 -22.17
N ILE A 41 -8.57 38.24 -23.01
CA ILE A 41 -7.36 37.74 -23.67
C ILE A 41 -6.13 37.80 -22.73
N VAL A 42 -6.24 37.11 -21.59
CA VAL A 42 -5.09 36.91 -20.70
C VAL A 42 -4.26 35.78 -21.30
N LEU A 43 -3.04 36.08 -21.76
CA LEU A 43 -2.16 35.10 -22.42
C LEU A 43 -1.12 34.54 -21.45
N CYS A 44 -0.80 33.23 -21.52
CA CYS A 44 0.44 32.73 -20.88
C CYS A 44 1.62 33.43 -21.57
N GLU A 45 2.43 34.14 -20.79
CA GLU A 45 3.55 34.95 -21.28
C GLU A 45 4.54 34.15 -22.13
N LYS A 46 4.77 32.88 -21.76
CA LYS A 46 5.73 32.00 -22.45
C LYS A 46 5.21 31.46 -23.77
N HIS A 47 3.92 31.16 -23.88
CA HIS A 47 3.35 30.45 -25.03
C HIS A 47 2.48 31.32 -25.93
N GLY A 48 2.11 32.52 -25.48
CA GLY A 48 1.26 33.45 -26.23
C GLY A 48 -0.15 32.91 -26.51
N LYS A 49 -0.60 31.91 -25.76
CA LYS A 49 -1.92 31.28 -25.88
C LYS A 49 -2.88 31.78 -24.80
N PRO A 50 -4.20 31.80 -25.07
CA PRO A 50 -5.20 32.12 -24.04
C PRO A 50 -5.04 31.25 -22.80
N SER A 51 -5.25 31.86 -21.64
CA SER A 51 -5.18 31.17 -20.36
C SER A 51 -6.47 30.39 -20.10
N GLU A 52 -6.35 29.30 -19.34
CA GLU A 52 -7.46 28.45 -18.93
C GLU A 52 -8.02 28.87 -17.57
N ARG A 53 -9.34 28.85 -17.43
CA ARG A 53 -10.09 29.12 -16.19
C ARG A 53 -10.12 27.86 -15.32
N LEU A 54 -9.57 27.96 -14.11
CA LEU A 54 -9.47 26.86 -13.14
C LEU A 54 -9.88 27.32 -11.74
N VAL A 55 -10.28 26.36 -10.90
CA VAL A 55 -10.59 26.59 -9.47
C VAL A 55 -9.62 25.81 -8.61
N ALA A 56 -8.95 26.49 -7.69
CA ALA A 56 -7.95 25.87 -6.84
C ALA A 56 -8.60 24.90 -5.85
N PHE A 57 -7.97 23.76 -5.65
CA PHE A 57 -8.35 22.76 -4.66
C PHE A 57 -7.18 22.40 -3.77
N GLU A 58 -6.56 23.44 -3.20
CA GLU A 58 -5.34 23.25 -2.44
C GLU A 58 -5.19 24.30 -1.34
N GLY A 59 -4.85 23.83 -0.14
CA GLY A 59 -4.52 24.66 1.01
C GLY A 59 -5.53 25.78 1.25
N THR A 60 -5.04 26.95 1.66
CA THR A 60 -5.90 28.11 1.90
C THR A 60 -6.39 28.79 0.62
N MET A 61 -5.97 28.33 -0.56
CA MET A 61 -6.45 28.86 -1.84
C MET A 61 -7.70 28.13 -2.35
N THR A 62 -8.13 27.07 -1.66
CA THR A 62 -9.28 26.25 -2.03
C THR A 62 -10.51 27.12 -2.35
N GLY A 63 -11.12 26.83 -3.50
CA GLY A 63 -12.31 27.50 -4.02
C GLY A 63 -12.03 28.81 -4.76
N ARG A 64 -10.79 29.30 -4.80
CA ARG A 64 -10.46 30.54 -5.54
C ARG A 64 -10.25 30.26 -7.02
N ARG A 65 -10.79 31.14 -7.85
CA ARG A 65 -10.64 31.12 -9.31
C ARG A 65 -9.32 31.72 -9.74
N PHE A 66 -8.67 31.07 -10.70
CA PHE A 66 -7.44 31.55 -11.31
C PHE A 66 -7.41 31.22 -12.81
N LEU A 67 -6.48 31.90 -13.49
CA LEU A 67 -6.13 31.68 -14.87
C LEU A 67 -4.76 31.02 -14.94
N ALA A 68 -4.62 30.00 -15.78
CA ALA A 68 -3.37 29.26 -15.91
C ALA A 68 -2.98 28.99 -17.35
N CYS A 69 -1.74 28.52 -17.53
CA CYS A 69 -1.28 28.00 -18.80
C CYS A 69 -2.10 26.79 -19.25
N ALA A 70 -2.76 26.89 -20.41
CA ALA A 70 -3.55 25.82 -21.00
C ALA A 70 -2.73 24.68 -21.67
N GLU A 71 -1.40 24.72 -21.57
CA GLU A 71 -0.56 23.60 -22.02
C GLU A 71 -0.68 22.42 -21.06
N PRO A 72 -0.57 21.19 -21.57
CA PRO A 72 -0.69 19.99 -20.74
C PRO A 72 0.41 19.90 -19.68
N GLU A 73 0.17 19.07 -18.67
CA GLU A 73 1.12 18.78 -17.58
C GLU A 73 2.50 18.39 -18.14
N GLY A 74 3.57 19.00 -17.61
CA GLY A 74 4.95 18.83 -18.08
C GLY A 74 5.36 19.76 -19.24
N GLN A 75 4.40 20.42 -19.90
CA GLN A 75 4.64 21.48 -20.89
C GLN A 75 4.14 22.85 -20.41
N ASN A 76 3.33 22.88 -19.35
CA ASN A 76 2.84 24.11 -18.75
C ASN A 76 3.97 25.06 -18.31
N CYS A 77 3.76 26.36 -18.52
CA CYS A 77 4.74 27.41 -18.23
C CYS A 77 4.80 27.80 -16.74
N GLY A 78 3.91 27.25 -15.90
CA GLY A 78 3.74 27.68 -14.51
C GLY A 78 2.99 29.01 -14.34
N PHE A 79 2.49 29.61 -15.42
CA PHE A 79 1.72 30.85 -15.35
C PHE A 79 0.44 30.66 -14.53
N VAL A 80 0.23 31.57 -13.57
CA VAL A 80 -0.94 31.62 -12.69
C VAL A 80 -1.30 33.09 -12.45
N GLN A 81 -2.58 33.44 -12.62
CA GLN A 81 -3.12 34.74 -12.27
C GLN A 81 -4.45 34.56 -11.52
N TRP A 82 -4.55 35.09 -10.30
CA TRP A 82 -5.76 34.99 -9.49
C TRP A 82 -6.84 35.96 -9.96
N VAL A 83 -8.07 35.48 -10.06
CA VAL A 83 -9.26 36.28 -10.40
C VAL A 83 -9.97 36.76 -9.15
N ASP A 84 -10.10 35.89 -8.16
CA ASP A 84 -10.73 36.23 -6.88
C ASP A 84 -9.73 36.91 -5.93
N GLU A 85 -10.23 37.81 -5.09
CA GLU A 85 -9.47 38.37 -3.98
C GLU A 85 -9.02 37.29 -2.98
N GLN A 86 -8.09 37.66 -2.10
CA GLN A 86 -7.71 36.77 -1.00
C GLN A 86 -8.90 36.56 -0.07
N TRP A 87 -8.98 35.38 0.51
CA TRP A 87 -9.99 35.11 1.51
C TRP A 87 -9.83 36.04 2.72
N PRO A 88 -10.92 36.43 3.38
CA PRO A 88 -10.81 37.10 4.66
C PRO A 88 -10.10 36.17 5.67
N PRO A 89 -9.37 36.71 6.66
CA PRO A 89 -8.57 35.91 7.59
C PRO A 89 -9.35 34.78 8.28
N THR A 90 -10.63 34.99 8.57
CA THR A 90 -11.51 33.97 9.15
C THR A 90 -11.64 32.73 8.25
N MET A 91 -11.84 32.93 6.95
CA MET A 91 -11.98 31.84 5.99
C MET A 91 -10.62 31.18 5.71
N GLU A 92 -9.55 31.96 5.60
CA GLU A 92 -8.19 31.44 5.44
C GLU A 92 -7.80 30.51 6.59
N ASN A 93 -8.06 30.92 7.84
CA ASN A 93 -7.80 30.11 9.03
C ASN A 93 -8.65 28.83 9.08
N ALA A 94 -9.92 28.91 8.66
CA ALA A 94 -10.79 27.75 8.58
C ALA A 94 -10.27 26.72 7.56
N LEU A 95 -9.89 27.19 6.36
CA LEU A 95 -9.30 26.34 5.33
C LEU A 95 -7.98 25.73 5.79
N LEU A 96 -7.10 26.52 6.43
CA LEU A 96 -5.85 26.03 6.99
C LEU A 96 -6.09 24.89 7.98
N LYS A 97 -7.07 25.05 8.89
CA LYS A 97 -7.39 24.02 9.87
C LYS A 97 -7.97 22.76 9.21
N LEU A 98 -8.86 22.91 8.23
CA LEU A 98 -9.43 21.78 7.49
C LEU A 98 -8.34 20.98 6.76
N TRP A 99 -7.42 21.65 6.08
CA TRP A 99 -6.32 20.99 5.39
C TRP A 99 -5.35 20.30 6.35
N SER A 100 -5.01 20.95 7.48
CA SER A 100 -4.22 20.31 8.56
C SER A 100 -4.88 19.01 9.02
N MET A 101 -6.20 19.01 9.26
CA MET A 101 -6.92 17.80 9.67
C MET A 101 -6.91 16.70 8.60
N VAL A 102 -7.03 17.06 7.32
CA VAL A 102 -6.96 16.10 6.21
C VAL A 102 -5.55 15.49 6.09
N GLU A 103 -4.51 16.31 6.20
CA GLU A 103 -3.11 15.85 6.17
C GLU A 103 -2.78 14.95 7.36
N GLU A 104 -3.16 15.36 8.57
CA GLU A 104 -3.01 14.55 9.79
C GLU A 104 -3.72 13.20 9.65
N SER A 105 -4.96 13.20 9.14
CA SER A 105 -5.73 11.98 8.90
C SER A 105 -5.09 11.07 7.86
N LYS A 106 -4.60 11.62 6.74
CA LYS A 106 -3.88 10.86 5.71
C LYS A 106 -2.61 10.24 6.29
N SER A 107 -1.82 11.01 7.05
CA SER A 107 -0.59 10.55 7.68
C SER A 107 -0.84 9.42 8.68
N ALA A 108 -1.85 9.56 9.55
CA ALA A 108 -2.24 8.51 10.49
C ALA A 108 -2.60 7.22 9.78
N ARG A 109 -3.41 7.28 8.71
CA ARG A 109 -3.78 6.11 7.90
C ARG A 109 -2.58 5.45 7.23
N VAL A 110 -1.65 6.23 6.69
CA VAL A 110 -0.41 5.69 6.09
C VAL A 110 0.42 4.96 7.14
N ASN A 111 0.57 5.54 8.33
CA ASN A 111 1.26 4.92 9.44
C ASN A 111 0.59 3.61 9.87
N ASP A 112 -0.73 3.59 10.04
CA ASP A 112 -1.48 2.39 10.44
C ASP A 112 -1.37 1.28 9.38
N ASN A 113 -1.42 1.64 8.09
CA ASN A 113 -1.23 0.71 6.99
C ASN A 113 0.18 0.12 7.00
N LEU A 114 1.21 0.96 7.25
CA LEU A 114 2.59 0.50 7.36
C LEU A 114 2.76 -0.47 8.53
N GLN A 115 2.22 -0.14 9.70
CA GLN A 115 2.26 -1.03 10.87
C GLN A 115 1.55 -2.35 10.57
N SER A 116 0.37 -2.29 9.97
CA SER A 116 -0.39 -3.49 9.57
C SER A 116 0.41 -4.37 8.61
N ALA A 117 1.06 -3.78 7.61
CA ALA A 117 1.90 -4.51 6.65
C ALA A 117 3.10 -5.20 7.34
N LEU A 118 3.75 -4.51 8.28
CA LEU A 118 4.85 -5.08 9.07
C LEU A 118 4.37 -6.26 9.93
N THR A 119 3.21 -6.13 10.58
CA THR A 119 2.62 -7.22 11.36
C THR A 119 2.26 -8.42 10.48
N ILE A 120 1.65 -8.19 9.32
CA ILE A 120 1.30 -9.27 8.37
C ILE A 120 2.56 -10.01 7.91
N HIS A 121 3.62 -9.28 7.58
CA HIS A 121 4.89 -9.88 7.16
C HIS A 121 5.47 -10.77 8.27
N HIS A 122 5.50 -10.25 9.50
CA HIS A 122 5.99 -11.01 10.66
C HIS A 122 5.18 -12.30 10.88
N LEU A 123 3.85 -12.21 10.90
CA LEU A 123 2.98 -13.37 11.06
C LEU A 123 3.12 -14.39 9.93
N ALA A 124 3.36 -13.92 8.69
CA ALA A 124 3.61 -14.80 7.56
C ALA A 124 4.93 -15.58 7.72
N GLU A 125 5.98 -14.94 8.24
CA GLU A 125 7.24 -15.62 8.57
C GLU A 125 7.07 -16.67 9.68
N GLU A 126 6.34 -16.34 10.74
CA GLU A 126 6.06 -17.29 11.83
C GLU A 126 5.23 -18.48 11.33
N LYS A 127 4.21 -18.23 10.50
CA LYS A 127 3.43 -19.28 9.86
C LYS A 127 4.31 -20.22 9.03
N ASN A 128 5.19 -19.67 8.19
CA ASN A 128 6.07 -20.50 7.35
C ASN A 128 7.01 -21.39 8.18
N LYS A 129 7.50 -20.88 9.33
CA LYS A 129 8.30 -21.69 10.26
C LYS A 129 7.48 -22.83 10.85
N LEU A 130 6.26 -22.53 11.32
CA LEU A 130 5.37 -23.51 11.89
C LEU A 130 4.95 -24.59 10.87
N ASP A 131 4.69 -24.20 9.62
CA ASP A 131 4.37 -25.13 8.53
C ASP A 131 5.56 -26.09 8.28
N ALA A 132 6.79 -25.59 8.28
CA ALA A 132 7.99 -26.41 8.14
C ALA A 132 8.20 -27.38 9.31
N ASP A 133 7.95 -26.93 10.54
CA ASP A 133 8.03 -27.77 11.73
C ASP A 133 6.95 -28.86 11.73
N TYR A 134 5.74 -28.53 11.28
CA TYR A 134 4.65 -29.50 11.11
C TYR A 134 4.99 -30.56 10.07
N ASP A 135 5.48 -30.14 8.89
CA ASP A 135 5.90 -31.07 7.83
C ASP A 135 7.00 -32.02 8.31
N LYS A 136 7.93 -31.52 9.13
CA LYS A 136 8.97 -32.35 9.76
C LYS A 136 8.35 -33.35 10.74
N LEU A 137 7.46 -32.90 11.62
CA LEU A 137 6.79 -33.78 12.59
C LEU A 137 6.01 -34.91 11.89
N VAL A 138 5.30 -34.58 10.81
CA VAL A 138 4.57 -35.56 10.01
C VAL A 138 5.52 -36.62 9.44
N LYS A 139 6.70 -36.23 8.94
CA LYS A 139 7.71 -37.19 8.45
C LYS A 139 8.25 -38.08 9.57
N ASP A 140 8.59 -37.48 10.72
CA ASP A 140 9.12 -38.21 11.87
C ASP A 140 8.09 -39.25 12.38
N VAL A 141 6.80 -38.91 12.40
CA VAL A 141 5.72 -39.85 12.77
C VAL A 141 5.57 -40.97 11.76
N HIS A 142 5.58 -40.68 10.44
CA HIS A 142 5.52 -41.74 9.42
C HIS A 142 6.67 -42.74 9.56
N GLN A 143 7.90 -42.24 9.76
CA GLN A 143 9.06 -43.11 9.99
C GLN A 143 8.87 -44.01 11.21
N LEU A 144 8.38 -43.47 12.33
CA LEU A 144 8.12 -44.26 13.54
C LEU A 144 7.07 -45.35 13.31
N VAL A 145 6.01 -45.04 12.55
CA VAL A 145 4.96 -46.01 12.19
C VAL A 145 5.53 -47.13 11.32
N ASP A 146 6.35 -46.80 10.32
CA ASP A 146 7.00 -47.79 9.45
C ASP A 146 7.91 -48.72 10.27
N PHE A 147 8.74 -48.17 11.17
CA PHE A 147 9.58 -48.97 12.07
C PHE A 147 8.75 -49.89 12.99
N GLN A 148 7.59 -49.44 13.46
CA GLN A 148 6.71 -50.29 14.26
C GLN A 148 6.08 -51.40 13.43
N GLN A 149 5.66 -51.10 12.19
CA GLN A 149 5.09 -52.08 11.28
C GLN A 149 6.09 -53.19 10.94
N ASP A 150 7.33 -52.84 10.62
CA ASP A 150 8.40 -53.81 10.34
C ASP A 150 8.64 -54.75 11.53
N ARG A 151 8.70 -54.19 12.76
CA ARG A 151 8.87 -54.99 13.98
C ARG A 151 7.70 -55.93 14.24
N VAL A 152 6.47 -55.53 13.92
CA VAL A 152 5.28 -56.39 14.05
C VAL A 152 5.34 -57.55 13.05
N VAL A 153 5.76 -57.27 11.81
CA VAL A 153 5.93 -58.30 10.77
C VAL A 153 7.01 -59.30 11.17
N ASP A 154 8.19 -58.83 11.60
CA ASP A 154 9.28 -59.70 12.05
C ASP A 154 8.86 -60.62 13.21
N PHE A 155 8.15 -60.06 14.19
CA PHE A 155 7.65 -60.85 15.32
C PHE A 155 6.65 -61.92 14.87
N SER A 156 5.75 -61.58 13.94
CA SER A 156 4.77 -62.54 13.39
C SER A 156 5.43 -63.70 12.64
N TYR A 157 6.52 -63.41 11.90
CA TYR A 157 7.29 -64.41 11.18
C TYR A 157 8.01 -65.36 12.14
N LEU A 158 8.71 -64.80 13.14
CA LEU A 158 9.39 -65.60 14.16
C LEU A 158 8.42 -66.48 14.94
N GLN A 159 7.25 -65.94 15.31
CA GLN A 159 6.20 -66.71 15.99
C GLN A 159 5.72 -67.88 15.13
N SER A 160 5.46 -67.64 13.84
CA SER A 160 5.04 -68.68 12.89
C SER A 160 6.10 -69.78 12.74
N ALA A 161 7.37 -69.41 12.63
CA ALA A 161 8.48 -70.36 12.51
C ALA A 161 8.59 -71.26 13.75
N VAL A 162 8.49 -70.68 14.96
CA VAL A 162 8.49 -71.43 16.23
C VAL A 162 7.30 -72.39 16.30
N THR A 163 6.09 -71.92 15.97
CA THR A 163 4.89 -72.76 15.95
C THR A 163 5.03 -73.95 15.00
N TYR A 164 5.55 -73.73 13.78
CA TYR A 164 5.80 -74.80 12.82
C TYR A 164 6.82 -75.83 13.35
N GLN A 165 7.90 -75.37 13.97
CA GLN A 165 8.92 -76.26 14.55
C GLN A 165 8.35 -77.14 15.66
N HIS A 166 7.48 -76.58 16.52
CA HIS A 166 6.79 -77.35 17.54
C HIS A 166 5.85 -78.41 16.95
N GLN A 167 5.14 -78.10 15.86
CA GLN A 167 4.28 -79.05 15.16
C GLN A 167 5.09 -80.22 14.57
N CYS A 168 6.15 -79.95 13.81
CA CYS A 168 7.01 -81.02 13.27
C CYS A 168 7.60 -81.91 14.37
N ARG A 169 7.99 -81.31 15.50
CA ARG A 169 8.52 -82.08 16.64
C ARG A 169 7.45 -82.97 17.27
N ALA A 170 6.21 -82.49 17.39
CA ALA A 170 5.11 -83.28 17.93
C ALA A 170 4.76 -84.47 17.01
N GLU A 171 4.76 -84.25 15.70
CA GLU A 171 4.52 -85.30 14.70
C GLU A 171 5.60 -86.39 14.73
N LEU A 172 6.89 -86.02 14.87
CA LEU A 172 8.01 -86.97 14.98
C LEU A 172 7.98 -87.81 16.27
N VAL A 173 7.36 -87.32 17.35
CA VAL A 173 7.23 -88.06 18.62
C VAL A 173 5.99 -88.96 18.62
N ALA A 174 5.01 -88.68 17.76
CA ALA A 174 3.75 -89.43 17.69
C ALA A 174 3.77 -90.61 16.69
N GLY A 175 4.79 -90.72 15.84
CA GLY A 175 5.02 -91.84 14.91
C GLY A 175 6.06 -92.82 15.42
#